data_AF-A0AA38XUL8-F1
#
_entry.id   AF-A0AA38XUL8-F1
#
_cell.length_a   1.000
_cell.length_b   1.000
_cell.length_c   1.000
_cell.angle_alpha   90.00
_cell.angle_beta   90.00
_cell.angle_gamma   90.00
#
_symmetry.space_group_name_H-M   'P 1'
#
loop_
_entity.id
_entity.type
_entity.pdbx_description
1 polymer ?
#
loop_
_entity_poly.entity_id
_entity_poly.type
_entity_poly.pdbx_seq_one_letter_code
_entity_poly.pdbx_strand_id
1 'polypeptide(L)'
;MGLQDMSLALMKSGLLLNAETQSIVPSWEAWIAVASKRRAIQASHTLMWAWSLHHKYPPFGCREVAFMPTPSPKSLWQARDDEEWKGHYSRWLEYWRNGGPHRLEELMLIKPGIEIDERTQRWLGEADEFGLLLMSQVNAID
;
A
#
# COMPACT_ATOMS: atom_id res chain seq x y z
N MET A 1 -0.49 0.55 25.16
CA MET A 1 -0.12 0.06 23.82
C MET A 1 -0.08 1.28 22.90
N GLY A 2 1.10 1.63 22.39
CA GLY A 2 1.26 2.73 21.44
C GLY A 2 1.00 2.29 20.00
N LEU A 3 0.92 3.25 19.06
CA LEU A 3 0.74 2.98 17.62
C LEU A 3 1.82 2.05 17.05
N GLN A 4 3.08 2.20 17.50
CA GLN A 4 4.19 1.32 17.09
C GLN A 4 4.00 -0.12 17.58
N ASP A 5 3.49 -0.34 18.80
CA ASP A 5 3.24 -1.68 19.33
C ASP A 5 2.15 -2.40 18.52
N MET A 6 1.10 -1.68 18.12
CA MET A 6 0.03 -2.20 17.28
C MET A 6 0.56 -2.60 15.89
N SER A 7 1.33 -1.72 15.25
CA SER A 7 1.95 -2.00 13.96
C SER A 7 2.88 -3.21 14.03
N LEU A 8 3.69 -3.33 15.08
CA LEU A 8 4.55 -4.48 15.31
C LEU A 8 3.76 -5.79 15.49
N ALA A 9 2.67 -5.77 16.26
CA ALA A 9 1.80 -6.92 16.43
C ALA A 9 1.17 -7.37 15.10
N LEU A 10 0.72 -6.42 14.28
CA LEU A 10 0.18 -6.69 12.94
C LEU A 10 1.24 -7.28 12.01
N MET A 11 2.46 -6.72 11.97
CA MET A 11 3.56 -7.24 11.17
C MET A 11 3.91 -8.70 11.51
N LYS A 12 3.94 -9.03 12.81
CA LYS A 12 4.21 -10.40 13.29
C LYS A 12 3.13 -11.41 12.88
N SER A 13 1.90 -10.94 12.61
CA SER A 13 0.78 -11.80 12.20
C SER A 13 0.78 -12.12 10.69
N GLY A 14 1.80 -11.69 9.95
CA GLY A 14 1.92 -11.88 8.51
C GLY A 14 1.27 -10.76 7.70
N LEU A 15 1.97 -10.33 6.66
CA LEU A 15 1.59 -9.21 5.78
C LEU A 15 1.47 -9.60 4.32
N LEU A 16 1.75 -10.84 3.94
CA LEU A 16 1.72 -11.31 2.56
C LEU A 16 0.90 -12.60 2.48
N LEU A 17 0.08 -12.73 1.42
CA LEU A 17 -0.56 -13.98 1.10
C LEU A 17 0.33 -14.78 0.14
N ASN A 18 0.47 -16.09 0.37
CA ASN A 18 1.17 -16.98 -0.56
C ASN A 18 0.58 -16.89 -1.97
N ALA A 19 -0.74 -16.71 -2.07
CA ALA A 19 -1.45 -16.53 -3.32
C ALA A 19 -0.97 -15.29 -4.11
N GLU A 20 -0.70 -14.18 -3.42
CA GLU A 20 -0.13 -12.98 -4.06
C GLU A 20 1.30 -13.22 -4.54
N THR A 21 2.11 -13.96 -3.77
CA THR A 21 3.49 -14.31 -4.15
C THR A 21 3.54 -15.27 -5.36
N GLN A 22 2.53 -16.12 -5.51
CA GLN A 22 2.42 -17.09 -6.61
C GLN A 22 1.66 -16.54 -7.82
N SER A 23 1.25 -15.26 -7.80
CA SER A 23 0.41 -14.65 -8.83
C SER A 23 -0.84 -15.48 -9.12
N ILE A 24 -1.58 -15.85 -8.06
CA ILE A 24 -2.88 -16.50 -8.13
C ILE A 24 -3.93 -15.66 -7.40
N VAL A 25 -5.20 -15.85 -7.73
CA VAL A 25 -6.32 -15.16 -7.07
C VAL A 25 -6.51 -15.72 -5.66
N PRO A 26 -6.31 -14.93 -4.58
CA PRO A 26 -6.60 -15.39 -3.22
C PRO A 26 -8.11 -15.47 -2.96
N SER A 27 -8.50 -16.06 -1.82
CA SER A 27 -9.84 -15.85 -1.26
C SER A 27 -10.04 -14.38 -0.89
N TRP A 28 -11.22 -13.81 -1.17
CA TRP A 28 -11.51 -12.43 -0.84
C TRP A 28 -11.39 -12.14 0.66
N GLU A 29 -11.81 -13.06 1.52
CA GLU A 29 -11.76 -12.90 2.99
C GLU A 29 -10.32 -12.81 3.51
N ALA A 30 -9.43 -13.67 3.02
CA ALA A 30 -8.01 -13.59 3.38
C ALA A 30 -7.36 -12.31 2.84
N TRP A 31 -7.72 -11.92 1.60
CA TRP A 31 -7.22 -10.70 0.99
C TRP A 31 -7.65 -9.46 1.76
N ILE A 32 -8.94 -9.31 2.05
CA ILE A 32 -9.44 -8.12 2.75
C ILE A 32 -8.85 -8.03 4.15
N ALA A 33 -8.66 -9.16 4.85
CA ALA A 33 -8.01 -9.19 6.15
C ALA A 33 -6.55 -8.70 6.06
N VAL A 34 -5.74 -9.25 5.15
CA VAL A 34 -4.32 -8.85 5.01
C VAL A 34 -4.18 -7.43 4.46
N ALA A 35 -4.98 -7.06 3.46
CA ALA A 35 -4.99 -5.70 2.90
C ALA A 35 -5.39 -4.66 3.97
N SER A 36 -6.34 -4.98 4.85
CA SER A 36 -6.70 -4.14 5.99
C SER A 36 -5.55 -3.99 6.98
N LYS A 37 -4.79 -5.06 7.27
CA LYS A 37 -3.59 -4.99 8.13
C LYS A 37 -2.54 -4.04 7.54
N ARG A 38 -2.26 -4.16 6.24
CA ARG A 38 -1.30 -3.28 5.54
C ARG A 38 -1.72 -1.82 5.63
N ARG A 39 -3.01 -1.52 5.38
CA ARG A 39 -3.56 -0.17 5.50
C ARG A 39 -3.49 0.37 6.92
N ALA A 40 -3.77 -0.46 7.93
CA ALA A 40 -3.67 -0.03 9.33
C ALA A 40 -2.22 0.35 9.71
N ILE A 41 -1.24 -0.43 9.24
CA ILE A 41 0.20 -0.11 9.42
C ILE A 41 0.54 1.19 8.69
N GLN A 42 0.19 1.32 7.41
CA GLN A 42 0.43 2.53 6.61
C GLN A 42 -0.24 3.77 7.23
N ALA A 43 -1.44 3.64 7.78
CA ALA A 43 -2.16 4.72 8.46
C ALA A 43 -1.48 5.11 9.76
N SER A 44 -1.02 4.13 10.55
CA SER A 44 -0.21 4.38 11.75
C SER A 44 1.06 5.16 11.41
N HIS A 45 1.77 4.78 10.34
CA HIS A 45 2.96 5.49 9.88
C HIS A 45 2.64 6.91 9.41
N THR A 46 1.55 7.09 8.68
CA THR A 46 1.06 8.40 8.22
C THR A 46 0.77 9.33 9.39
N LEU A 47 0.11 8.84 10.44
CA LEU A 47 -0.17 9.61 11.64
C LEU A 47 1.12 10.00 12.38
N MET A 48 2.06 9.07 12.51
CA MET A 48 3.36 9.36 13.12
C MET A 48 4.16 10.38 12.31
N TRP A 49 4.15 10.27 10.99
CA TRP A 49 4.77 11.22 10.08
C TRP A 49 4.18 12.62 10.25
N ALA A 50 2.84 12.74 10.21
CA ALA A 50 2.16 14.03 10.38
C ALA A 50 2.43 14.64 11.77
N TRP A 51 2.45 13.80 12.81
CA TRP A 51 2.81 14.23 14.17
C TRP A 51 4.24 14.74 14.26
N SER A 52 5.19 14.03 13.64
CA SER A 52 6.60 14.45 13.58
C SER A 52 6.76 15.80 12.88
N LEU A 53 6.10 15.99 11.73
CA LEU A 53 6.11 17.27 11.01
C LEU A 53 5.55 18.41 11.87
N HIS A 54 4.40 18.19 12.52
CA HIS A 54 3.79 19.20 13.39
C HIS A 54 4.72 19.66 14.52
N HIS A 55 5.51 18.73 15.07
CA HIS A 55 6.45 19.01 16.17
C HIS A 55 7.89 19.27 15.72
N LYS A 56 8.15 19.35 14.40
CA LYS A 56 9.49 19.54 13.80
C LYS A 56 10.50 18.45 14.18
N TYR A 57 10.03 17.23 14.42
CA TYR A 57 10.89 16.06 14.54
C TYR A 57 11.20 15.46 13.16
N PRO A 58 12.36 14.83 12.97
CA PRO A 58 12.65 14.09 11.75
C PRO A 58 11.57 13.03 11.48
N PRO A 59 10.98 12.99 10.28
CA PRO A 59 9.98 11.99 9.95
C PRO A 59 10.59 10.59 9.90
N PHE A 60 9.82 9.59 10.34
CA PHE A 60 10.23 8.18 10.29
C PHE A 60 10.15 7.69 8.84
N GLY A 61 11.26 7.19 8.29
CA GLY A 61 11.35 6.75 6.89
C GLY A 61 10.64 5.42 6.55
N CYS A 62 10.05 4.74 7.54
CA CYS A 62 9.22 3.54 7.37
C CYS A 62 9.83 2.44 6.47
N ARG A 63 11.16 2.24 6.52
CA ARG A 63 11.88 1.31 5.65
C ARG A 63 11.50 -0.15 5.92
N GLU A 64 11.11 -0.45 7.15
CA GLU A 64 10.69 -1.76 7.62
C GLU A 64 9.44 -2.30 6.90
N VAL A 65 8.66 -1.42 6.26
CA VAL A 65 7.45 -1.79 5.51
C VAL A 65 7.59 -1.58 4.00
N ALA A 66 8.77 -1.17 3.52
CA ALA A 66 8.99 -0.79 2.12
C ALA A 66 8.70 -1.93 1.12
N PHE A 67 8.87 -3.18 1.54
CA PHE A 67 8.57 -4.38 0.74
C PHE A 67 7.07 -4.59 0.48
N MET A 68 6.18 -3.95 1.25
CA MET A 68 4.73 -4.17 1.12
C MET A 68 4.21 -3.58 -0.19
N PRO A 69 3.16 -4.18 -0.78
CA PRO A 69 2.41 -3.54 -1.85
C PRO A 69 1.89 -2.17 -1.40
N THR A 70 1.86 -1.20 -2.32
CA THR A 70 1.10 0.02 -2.13
C THR A 70 -0.38 -0.29 -1.93
N PRO A 71 -1.18 0.66 -1.40
CA PRO A 71 -2.62 0.47 -1.28
C PRO A 71 -3.22 -0.01 -2.60
N SER A 72 -3.93 -1.11 -2.51
CA SER A 72 -4.52 -1.78 -3.67
C SER A 72 -5.62 -0.93 -4.31
N PRO A 73 -5.94 -1.20 -5.59
CA PRO A 73 -6.90 -0.44 -6.37
C PRO A 73 -8.23 -0.15 -5.67
N LYS A 74 -8.80 1.02 -5.98
CA LYS A 74 -10.15 1.41 -5.55
C LYS A 74 -11.20 0.35 -5.93
N SER A 75 -11.11 -0.20 -7.13
CA SER A 75 -12.04 -1.22 -7.63
C SER A 75 -12.05 -2.50 -6.78
N LEU A 76 -10.90 -2.91 -6.23
CA LEU A 76 -10.82 -4.07 -5.34
C LEU A 76 -11.40 -3.79 -3.96
N TRP A 77 -11.25 -2.57 -3.45
CA TRP A 77 -11.82 -2.17 -2.15
C TRP A 77 -13.31 -1.91 -2.18
N GLN A 78 -13.84 -1.49 -3.33
CA GLN A 78 -15.25 -1.15 -3.51
C GLN A 78 -16.11 -2.28 -4.08
N ALA A 79 -15.52 -3.46 -4.34
CA ALA A 79 -16.27 -4.63 -4.75
C ALA A 79 -17.31 -5.01 -3.67
N ARG A 80 -18.54 -5.30 -4.10
CA ARG A 80 -19.68 -5.54 -3.21
C ARG A 80 -19.75 -6.97 -2.70
N ASP A 81 -19.20 -7.90 -3.48
CA ASP A 81 -19.20 -9.33 -3.20
C ASP A 81 -17.94 -10.02 -3.75
N ASP A 82 -17.78 -11.29 -3.39
CA ASP A 82 -16.64 -12.13 -3.77
C ASP A 82 -16.54 -12.33 -5.28
N GLU A 83 -17.66 -12.37 -6.01
CA GLU A 83 -17.68 -12.58 -7.45
C GLU A 83 -17.18 -11.34 -8.20
N GLU A 84 -17.72 -10.17 -7.86
CA GLU A 84 -17.27 -8.87 -8.38
C GLU A 84 -15.78 -8.68 -8.05
N TRP A 85 -15.37 -8.98 -6.81
CA TRP A 85 -13.99 -8.88 -6.38
C TRP A 85 -13.05 -9.80 -7.17
N LYS A 86 -13.39 -11.09 -7.35
CA LYS A 86 -12.59 -12.04 -8.15
C LYS A 86 -12.43 -11.60 -9.59
N GLY A 87 -13.49 -11.07 -10.20
CA GLY A 87 -13.46 -10.52 -11.55
C GLY A 87 -12.56 -9.30 -11.68
N HIS A 88 -12.53 -8.41 -10.68
CA HIS A 88 -11.60 -7.29 -10.61
C HIS A 88 -10.15 -7.74 -10.37
N TYR A 89 -9.94 -8.65 -9.42
CA TYR A 89 -8.62 -9.12 -9.04
C TYR A 89 -7.94 -9.87 -10.18
N SER A 90 -8.67 -10.71 -10.92
CA SER A 90 -8.12 -11.44 -12.07
C SER A 90 -7.62 -10.50 -13.16
N ARG A 91 -8.37 -9.42 -13.45
CA ARG A 91 -7.97 -8.38 -14.41
C ARG A 91 -6.77 -7.59 -13.91
N TRP A 92 -6.77 -7.23 -12.62
CA TRP A 92 -5.65 -6.52 -12.00
C TRP A 92 -4.36 -7.36 -12.02
N LEU A 93 -4.46 -8.66 -11.75
CA LEU A 93 -3.33 -9.57 -11.77
C LEU A 93 -2.70 -9.67 -13.18
N GLU A 94 -3.53 -9.76 -14.22
CA GLU A 94 -3.07 -9.73 -15.61
C GLU A 94 -2.43 -8.37 -15.98
N TYR A 95 -3.02 -7.27 -15.50
CA TYR A 95 -2.49 -5.91 -15.71
C TYR A 95 -1.10 -5.71 -15.07
N TRP A 96 -0.85 -6.37 -13.94
CA TRP A 96 0.41 -6.33 -13.19
C TRP A 96 1.31 -7.56 -13.39
N ARG A 97 1.02 -8.43 -14.36
CA ARG A 97 1.76 -9.69 -14.59
C ARG A 97 3.28 -9.50 -14.72
N ASN A 98 3.69 -8.37 -15.29
CA ASN A 98 5.09 -8.03 -15.51
C ASN A 98 5.61 -7.21 -14.32
N GLY A 99 6.22 -7.90 -13.35
CA GLY A 99 6.85 -7.29 -12.18
C GLY A 99 6.00 -7.28 -10.91
N GLY A 100 4.72 -7.66 -11.00
CA GLY A 100 3.83 -7.74 -9.85
C GLY A 100 3.37 -6.38 -9.32
N PRO A 101 2.67 -6.38 -8.19
CA PRO A 101 2.06 -5.18 -7.60
C PRO A 101 3.12 -4.12 -7.31
N HIS A 102 2.74 -2.85 -7.49
CA HIS A 102 3.57 -1.73 -7.07
C HIS A 102 3.81 -1.75 -5.55
N ARG A 103 5.01 -1.36 -5.10
CA ARG A 103 5.46 -1.45 -3.70
C ARG A 103 5.74 -0.09 -3.09
N LEU A 104 5.69 -0.02 -1.76
CA LEU A 104 6.01 1.20 -1.01
C LEU A 104 7.44 1.69 -1.27
N GLU A 105 8.40 0.78 -1.47
CA GLU A 105 9.78 1.14 -1.82
C GLU A 105 9.90 1.92 -3.12
N GLU A 106 9.03 1.64 -4.11
CA GLU A 106 9.02 2.36 -5.39
C GLU A 106 8.64 3.84 -5.19
N LEU A 107 7.75 4.15 -4.23
CA LEU A 107 7.41 5.53 -3.88
C LEU A 107 8.60 6.31 -3.31
N MET A 108 9.53 5.63 -2.62
CA MET A 108 10.73 6.26 -2.05
C MET A 108 11.80 6.59 -3.10
N LEU A 109 11.65 6.09 -4.33
CA LEU A 109 12.58 6.32 -5.43
C LEU A 109 12.15 7.47 -6.34
N ILE A 110 10.96 8.04 -6.10
CA ILE A 110 10.44 9.18 -6.84
C ILE A 110 11.35 10.37 -6.58
N LYS A 111 11.84 10.97 -7.66
CA LYS A 111 12.70 12.15 -7.62
C LYS A 111 11.85 13.40 -7.88
N PRO A 112 12.22 14.56 -7.32
CA PRO A 112 11.62 15.83 -7.71
C PRO A 112 11.74 16.04 -9.23
N GLY A 113 10.62 16.32 -9.89
CA GLY A 113 10.55 16.43 -11.34
C GLY A 113 9.11 16.52 -11.85
N ILE A 114 8.96 16.75 -13.16
CA ILE A 114 7.65 16.83 -13.83
C ILE A 114 7.11 15.42 -14.13
N GLU A 115 8.01 14.45 -14.34
CA GLU A 115 7.66 13.09 -14.73
C GLU A 115 7.97 12.11 -13.59
N ILE A 116 6.95 11.35 -13.21
CA ILE A 116 7.04 10.15 -12.37
C ILE A 116 7.10 8.90 -13.28
N ASP A 117 7.74 7.83 -12.80
CA ASP A 117 7.93 6.63 -13.61
C ASP A 117 6.60 5.94 -13.98
N GLU A 118 6.60 5.16 -15.05
CA GLU A 118 5.39 4.52 -15.60
C GLU A 118 4.68 3.60 -14.59
N ARG A 119 5.41 2.94 -13.68
CA ARG A 119 4.80 2.03 -12.69
C ARG A 119 4.13 2.81 -11.58
N THR A 120 4.75 3.89 -11.12
CA THR A 120 4.11 4.84 -10.19
C THR A 120 2.88 5.48 -10.82
N GLN A 121 2.96 5.94 -12.08
CA GLN A 121 1.81 6.49 -12.81
C GLN A 121 0.67 5.48 -12.92
N ARG A 122 1.01 4.23 -13.25
CA ARG A 122 0.07 3.12 -13.33
C ARG A 122 -0.65 2.90 -12.00
N TRP A 123 0.10 2.81 -10.90
CA TRP A 123 -0.48 2.66 -9.57
C TRP A 123 -1.36 3.86 -9.19
N LEU A 124 -0.93 5.09 -9.46
CA LEU A 124 -1.72 6.29 -9.20
C LEU A 124 -3.05 6.31 -9.97
N GLY A 125 -3.07 5.78 -11.19
CA GLY A 125 -4.30 5.66 -12.00
C GLY A 125 -5.35 4.73 -11.40
N GLU A 126 -4.98 3.80 -10.53
CA GLU A 126 -5.88 2.88 -9.84
C GLU A 126 -6.04 3.15 -8.34
N ALA A 127 -5.21 4.05 -7.79
CA ALA A 127 -5.18 4.39 -6.38
C ALA A 127 -6.53 4.94 -5.89
N ASP A 128 -6.89 4.57 -4.67
CA ASP A 128 -8.02 5.16 -3.98
C ASP A 128 -7.59 6.37 -3.13
N GLU A 129 -8.53 6.93 -2.38
CA GLU A 129 -8.30 8.10 -1.53
C GLU A 129 -7.18 7.86 -0.51
N PHE A 130 -7.03 6.63 -0.01
CA PHE A 130 -5.94 6.27 0.90
C PHE A 130 -4.60 6.22 0.18
N GLY A 131 -4.54 5.66 -1.03
CA GLY A 131 -3.34 5.71 -1.88
C GLY A 131 -2.90 7.14 -2.20
N LEU A 132 -3.86 8.02 -2.55
CA LEU A 132 -3.57 9.44 -2.81
C LEU A 132 -3.04 10.17 -1.57
N LEU A 133 -3.55 9.84 -0.37
CA LEU A 133 -3.01 10.36 0.89
C LEU A 133 -1.54 9.94 1.08
N LEU A 134 -1.17 8.69 0.79
CA LEU A 134 0.23 8.28 0.88
C LEU A 134 1.12 9.03 -0.11
N MET A 135 0.64 9.27 -1.34
CA MET A 135 1.41 10.03 -2.33
C MET A 135 1.75 11.45 -1.87
N SER A 136 0.89 12.08 -1.06
CA SER A 136 1.17 13.42 -0.51
C SER A 136 2.41 13.47 0.40
N GLN A 137 2.86 12.33 0.94
CA GLN A 137 4.03 12.24 1.81
C GLN A 137 5.34 12.20 1.02
N VAL A 138 5.31 11.70 -0.22
CA VAL A 138 6.50 11.44 -1.04
C VAL A 138 7.30 12.71 -1.31
N ASN A 139 6.63 13.86 -1.43
CA ASN A 139 7.26 15.16 -1.75
C ASN A 139 7.33 16.13 -0.56
N ALA A 140 6.98 15.68 0.64
CA ALA A 140 6.90 16.53 1.83
C ALA A 140 8.10 16.37 2.77
N ILE A 141 9.21 15.80 2.25
CA ILE A 141 10.46 15.56 2.97
C ILE A 141 11.61 16.48 2.49
N ASP A 142 11.30 17.51 1.71
CA ASP A 142 12.23 18.59 1.33
C ASP A 142 12.24 19.74 2.36
#